data_AF-A0A8A4TP87-F1
#
_entry.id   AF-A0A8A4TP87-F1
#
_cell.length_a   1.000
_cell.length_b   1.000
_cell.length_c   1.000
_cell.angle_alpha   90.00
_cell.angle_beta   90.00
_cell.angle_gamma   90.00
#
_symmetry.space_group_name_H-M   'P 1'
#
loop_
_entity.id
_entity.type
_entity.pdbx_description
1 polymer ?
#
loop_
_entity_poly.entity_id
_entity_poly.type
_entity_poly.pdbx_seq_one_letter_code
_entity_poly.pdbx_strand_id
1 'polypeptide(L)'
;MSQPAAKQDDLVQAQDTHIQMVPSPGGPVATPLPSPFSGPLNAGLSGDVNIEGKPAAIQGCSADNDPPHVPDQGPFQTEPSNKATVIAGSATVNINGVPAVRNGDTAMTCNDPVDLPIGTVVAAGTVNIGG
;
A
#
# COMPACT_ATOMS: atom_id res chain seq x y z
N MET A 1 -2.73 -6.66 -20.92
CA MET A 1 -3.84 -7.61 -20.63
C MET A 1 -4.76 -6.93 -19.62
N SER A 2 -6.05 -7.24 -19.60
CA SER A 2 -6.94 -6.71 -18.57
C SER A 2 -6.67 -7.39 -17.22
N GLN A 3 -6.87 -6.65 -16.14
CA GLN A 3 -6.67 -7.10 -14.75
C GLN A 3 -7.90 -6.78 -13.92
N PRO A 4 -8.19 -7.52 -12.83
CA PRO A 4 -9.25 -7.16 -11.90
C PRO A 4 -9.14 -5.71 -11.45
N ALA A 5 -10.25 -4.99 -11.50
CA ALA A 5 -10.33 -3.62 -11.06
C ALA A 5 -10.33 -3.56 -9.52
N ALA A 6 -9.48 -2.70 -8.96
CA ALA A 6 -9.38 -2.56 -7.51
C ALA A 6 -10.51 -1.69 -6.95
N LYS A 7 -10.96 -2.02 -5.75
CA LYS A 7 -12.06 -1.36 -5.03
C LYS A 7 -11.75 -1.31 -3.54
N GLN A 8 -12.62 -0.64 -2.78
CA GLN A 8 -12.53 -0.61 -1.32
C GLN A 8 -12.34 -2.01 -0.71
N ASP A 9 -11.47 -2.07 0.30
CA ASP A 9 -11.05 -3.28 1.04
C ASP A 9 -10.22 -4.30 0.25
N ASP A 10 -9.93 -4.07 -1.04
CA ASP A 10 -8.82 -4.78 -1.69
C ASP A 10 -7.50 -4.34 -1.02
N LEU A 11 -6.48 -5.18 -1.05
CA LEU A 11 -5.29 -4.99 -0.22
C LEU A 11 -4.15 -4.33 -0.99
N VAL A 12 -3.31 -3.57 -0.29
CA VAL A 12 -1.91 -3.36 -0.67
C VAL A 12 -1.06 -4.29 0.18
N GLN A 13 -0.20 -5.08 -0.46
CA GLN A 13 0.73 -5.98 0.21
C GLN A 13 2.18 -5.63 -0.12
N ALA A 14 3.04 -5.66 0.90
CA ALA A 14 4.48 -5.48 0.77
C ALA A 14 5.24 -6.18 1.90
N GLN A 15 6.55 -6.29 1.73
CA GLN A 15 7.49 -6.55 2.82
C GLN A 15 8.31 -5.28 3.03
N ASP A 16 7.84 -4.41 3.93
CA ASP A 16 8.55 -3.18 4.25
C ASP A 16 9.81 -3.48 5.08
N THR A 17 10.69 -2.48 5.18
CA THR A 17 11.85 -2.47 6.05
C THR A 17 11.81 -1.22 6.93
N HIS A 18 11.93 -1.42 8.25
CA HIS A 18 12.05 -0.35 9.24
C HIS A 18 13.33 -0.49 10.05
N ILE A 19 13.96 0.63 10.39
CA ILE A 19 15.16 0.63 11.22
C ILE A 19 14.75 0.67 12.68
N GLN A 20 15.23 -0.30 13.46
CA GLN A 20 15.03 -0.35 14.90
C GLN A 20 16.36 -0.13 15.64
N MET A 21 16.30 0.54 16.78
CA MET A 21 17.45 0.80 17.65
C MET A 21 17.65 -0.39 18.60
N VAL A 22 18.32 -1.44 18.11
CA VAL A 22 18.50 -2.71 18.82
C VAL A 22 19.54 -2.56 19.95
N PRO A 23 19.20 -2.87 21.22
CA PRO A 23 20.15 -2.76 22.32
C PRO A 23 21.39 -3.64 22.16
N SER A 24 22.57 -3.10 22.47
CA SER A 24 23.83 -3.84 22.55
C SER A 24 24.69 -3.35 23.71
N PRO A 25 25.75 -4.08 24.12
CA PRO A 25 26.66 -3.63 25.19
C PRO A 25 27.32 -2.27 24.93
N GLY A 26 27.48 -1.87 23.66
CA GLY A 26 28.04 -0.57 23.27
C GLY A 26 27.01 0.55 23.09
N GLY A 27 25.73 0.27 23.35
CA GLY A 27 24.59 1.16 23.06
C GLY A 27 23.71 0.63 21.92
N PRO A 28 22.58 1.30 21.62
CA PRO A 28 21.68 0.87 20.56
C PRO A 28 22.31 0.92 19.16
N VAL A 29 22.09 -0.11 18.33
CA VAL A 29 22.56 -0.21 16.95
C VAL A 29 21.37 -0.12 15.99
N ALA A 30 21.42 0.83 15.06
CA ALA A 30 20.43 0.99 14.00
C ALA A 30 20.45 -0.24 13.08
N THR A 31 19.38 -1.05 13.12
CA THR A 31 19.29 -2.32 12.42
C THR A 31 18.04 -2.33 11.53
N PRO A 32 18.18 -2.42 10.19
CA PRO A 32 17.05 -2.61 9.30
C PRO A 32 16.43 -4.00 9.51
N LEU A 33 15.14 -4.05 9.81
CA LEU A 33 14.40 -5.28 10.03
C LEU A 33 13.16 -5.34 9.12
N PRO A 34 12.80 -6.52 8.61
CA PRO A 34 11.60 -6.69 7.79
C PRO A 34 10.33 -6.46 8.62
N SER A 35 9.33 -5.80 8.03
CA SER A 35 8.00 -5.61 8.63
C SER A 35 6.89 -5.78 7.58
N PRO A 36 6.03 -6.81 7.68
CA PRO A 36 4.99 -7.04 6.69
C PRO A 36 3.99 -5.87 6.62
N PHE A 37 3.61 -5.48 5.41
CA PHE A 37 2.54 -4.53 5.15
C PHE A 37 1.36 -5.27 4.51
N SER A 38 0.18 -5.15 5.09
CA SER A 38 -1.07 -5.65 4.52
C SER A 38 -2.21 -4.72 4.92
N GLY A 39 -2.51 -3.73 4.08
CA GLY A 39 -3.49 -2.70 4.39
C GLY A 39 -4.65 -2.66 3.39
N PRO A 40 -5.91 -2.54 3.83
CA PRO A 40 -7.04 -2.33 2.91
C PRO A 40 -7.00 -0.93 2.29
N LEU A 41 -7.33 -0.85 1.00
CA LEU A 41 -7.64 0.40 0.32
C LEU A 41 -8.88 1.04 0.96
N ASN A 42 -8.70 2.20 1.59
CA ASN A 42 -9.72 2.76 2.49
C ASN A 42 -9.91 4.29 2.37
N ALA A 43 -9.06 4.99 1.63
CA ALA A 43 -9.13 6.43 1.47
C ALA A 43 -8.75 6.87 0.05
N GLY A 44 -9.23 8.05 -0.37
CA GLY A 44 -8.98 8.57 -1.72
C GLY A 44 -9.61 7.75 -2.85
N LEU A 45 -10.69 7.03 -2.54
CA LEU A 45 -11.46 6.22 -3.50
C LEU A 45 -12.45 7.10 -4.29
N SER A 46 -13.01 6.54 -5.36
CA SER A 46 -14.09 7.20 -6.13
C SER A 46 -15.30 7.49 -5.25
N GLY A 47 -15.90 8.68 -5.41
CA GLY A 47 -17.09 9.10 -4.67
C GLY A 47 -18.42 8.64 -5.28
N ASP A 48 -18.42 8.20 -6.54
CA ASP A 48 -19.63 7.93 -7.32
C ASP A 48 -19.56 6.69 -8.23
N VAL A 49 -18.37 6.15 -8.51
CA VAL A 49 -18.19 4.91 -9.27
C VAL A 49 -17.93 3.76 -8.30
N ASN A 50 -18.82 2.78 -8.35
CA ASN A 50 -18.68 1.54 -7.60
C ASN A 50 -18.30 0.38 -8.52
N ILE A 51 -17.36 -0.45 -8.08
CA ILE A 51 -17.04 -1.77 -8.63
C ILE A 51 -17.57 -2.81 -7.66
N GLU A 52 -18.46 -3.68 -8.13
CA GLU A 52 -19.06 -4.74 -7.29
C GLU A 52 -19.71 -4.20 -6.01
N GLY A 53 -20.34 -3.02 -6.11
CA GLY A 53 -21.04 -2.37 -5.00
C GLY A 53 -20.13 -1.63 -4.01
N LYS A 54 -18.82 -1.57 -4.26
CA LYS A 54 -17.86 -0.83 -3.44
C LYS A 54 -17.19 0.31 -4.20
N PRO A 55 -16.80 1.42 -3.54
CA PRO A 55 -16.05 2.51 -4.15
C PRO A 55 -14.83 2.02 -4.93
N ALA A 56 -14.70 2.47 -6.19
CA ALA A 56 -13.58 2.11 -7.05
C ALA A 56 -12.27 2.76 -6.59
N ALA A 57 -11.16 2.04 -6.68
CA ALA A 57 -9.85 2.61 -6.42
C ALA A 57 -9.32 3.36 -7.65
N ILE A 58 -8.73 4.52 -7.40
CA ILE A 58 -8.12 5.40 -8.40
C ILE A 58 -6.71 5.77 -7.96
N GLN A 59 -5.83 6.08 -8.90
CA GLN A 59 -4.44 6.43 -8.60
C GLN A 59 -4.40 7.57 -7.56
N GLY A 60 -3.52 7.43 -6.56
CA GLY A 60 -3.44 8.33 -5.42
C GLY A 60 -4.31 7.93 -4.23
N CYS A 61 -5.15 6.89 -4.34
CA CYS A 61 -5.81 6.32 -3.18
C CYS A 61 -4.81 5.72 -2.18
N SER A 62 -5.25 5.57 -0.93
CA SER A 62 -4.40 5.13 0.16
C SER A 62 -4.90 3.85 0.81
N ALA A 63 -3.96 3.12 1.43
CA ALA A 63 -4.23 2.01 2.31
C ALA A 63 -3.52 2.22 3.66
N ASP A 64 -4.14 1.69 4.71
CA ASP A 64 -3.60 1.75 6.07
C ASP A 64 -3.16 0.36 6.47
N ASN A 65 -1.92 0.21 6.93
CA ASN A 65 -1.42 -1.08 7.39
C ASN A 65 -2.25 -1.58 8.57
N ASP A 66 -2.75 -2.81 8.49
CA ASP A 66 -3.53 -3.44 9.56
C ASP A 66 -3.14 -4.92 9.73
N PRO A 67 -2.46 -5.30 10.83
CA PRO A 67 -2.12 -4.45 11.97
C PRO A 67 -1.02 -3.43 11.65
N PRO A 68 -0.96 -2.29 12.38
CA PRO A 68 0.15 -1.37 12.30
C PRO A 68 1.49 -2.05 12.64
N HIS A 69 2.57 -1.53 12.07
CA HIS A 69 3.94 -1.93 12.38
C HIS A 69 4.22 -1.77 13.87
N VAL A 70 4.72 -2.85 14.48
CA VAL A 70 5.15 -2.88 15.88
C VAL A 70 6.64 -3.17 15.96
N PRO A 71 7.38 -2.54 16.89
CA PRO A 71 8.79 -2.83 17.10
C PRO A 71 8.98 -4.27 17.60
N ASP A 72 10.09 -4.89 17.21
CA ASP A 72 10.43 -6.29 17.55
C ASP A 72 11.66 -6.37 18.47
N GLN A 73 12.78 -5.76 18.06
CA GLN A 73 14.07 -5.86 18.75
C GLN A 73 14.52 -4.55 19.42
N GLY A 74 13.77 -3.47 19.25
CA GLY A 74 14.04 -2.15 19.84
C GLY A 74 13.05 -1.11 19.32
N PRO A 75 13.01 0.10 19.89
CA PRO A 75 12.14 1.15 19.36
C PRO A 75 12.53 1.48 17.92
N PHE A 76 11.57 1.91 17.12
CA PHE A 76 11.86 2.41 15.78
C PHE A 76 12.80 3.62 15.87
N GLN A 77 13.70 3.73 14.89
CA GLN A 77 14.49 4.95 14.70
C GLN A 77 13.58 6.08 14.21
N THR A 78 12.65 5.76 13.32
CA THR A 78 11.57 6.64 12.82
C THR A 78 10.25 5.89 12.94
N GLU A 79 9.25 6.49 13.58
CA GLU A 79 7.92 5.85 13.68
C GLU A 79 7.32 5.62 12.28
N PRO A 80 6.92 4.38 11.92
CA PRO A 80 6.33 4.08 10.63
C PRO A 80 5.02 4.83 10.42
N SER A 81 4.83 5.40 9.23
CA SER A 81 3.57 6.07 8.90
C SER A 81 2.39 5.09 8.79
N ASN A 82 2.67 3.80 8.53
CA ASN A 82 1.67 2.75 8.30
C ASN A 82 0.71 3.08 7.16
N LYS A 83 1.17 3.86 6.18
CA LYS A 83 0.39 4.24 5.00
C LYS A 83 1.02 3.67 3.74
N ALA A 84 0.15 3.36 2.78
CA ALA A 84 0.51 3.20 1.39
C ALA A 84 -0.24 4.20 0.52
N THR A 85 0.37 4.63 -0.58
CA THR A 85 -0.29 5.40 -1.64
C THR A 85 -0.12 4.67 -2.96
N VAL A 86 -1.21 4.38 -3.65
CA VAL A 86 -1.16 3.72 -4.97
C VAL A 86 -0.66 4.73 -6.01
N ILE A 87 0.45 4.43 -6.66
CA ILE A 87 1.14 5.35 -7.59
C ILE A 87 1.01 4.94 -9.05
N ALA A 88 0.50 3.73 -9.33
CA ALA A 88 0.21 3.26 -10.68
C ALA A 88 -1.28 3.02 -10.91
N GLY A 89 -1.68 2.98 -12.17
CA GLY A 89 -3.06 2.75 -12.60
C GLY A 89 -3.10 2.37 -14.09
N SER A 90 -4.31 2.24 -14.64
CA SER A 90 -4.52 2.02 -16.07
C SER A 90 -4.05 3.21 -16.93
N ALA A 91 -3.44 2.92 -18.06
CA ALA A 91 -3.04 3.93 -19.05
C ALA A 91 -4.20 4.35 -19.97
N THR A 92 -5.29 3.59 -20.01
CA THR A 92 -6.40 3.80 -20.96
C THR A 92 -7.76 3.98 -20.30
N VAL A 93 -7.93 3.58 -19.05
CA VAL A 93 -9.21 3.67 -18.34
C VAL A 93 -9.07 4.59 -17.15
N ASN A 94 -9.85 5.66 -17.19
CA ASN A 94 -9.95 6.62 -16.09
C ASN A 94 -11.31 6.47 -15.39
N ILE A 95 -11.29 6.55 -14.07
CA ILE A 95 -12.46 6.72 -13.21
C ILE A 95 -12.36 8.11 -12.59
N ASN A 96 -13.42 8.92 -12.70
CA ASN A 96 -13.41 10.34 -12.33
C ASN A 96 -12.26 11.17 -12.95
N GLY A 97 -11.82 10.80 -14.15
CA GLY A 97 -10.69 11.47 -14.83
C GLY A 97 -9.30 11.09 -14.29
N VAL A 98 -9.22 10.16 -13.34
CA VAL A 98 -7.97 9.65 -12.75
C VAL A 98 -7.77 8.19 -13.18
N PRO A 99 -6.52 7.74 -13.45
CA PRO A 99 -6.24 6.34 -13.78
C PRO A 99 -6.87 5.37 -12.80
N ALA A 100 -7.63 4.41 -13.32
CA ALA A 100 -8.26 3.37 -12.51
C ALA A 100 -7.22 2.37 -12.00
N VAL A 101 -7.27 2.00 -10.73
CA VAL A 101 -6.34 1.06 -10.12
C VAL A 101 -6.78 -0.38 -10.38
N ARG A 102 -5.81 -1.26 -10.57
CA ARG A 102 -5.99 -2.67 -10.91
C ARG A 102 -5.14 -3.55 -10.03
N ASN A 103 -5.44 -4.84 -10.05
CA ASN A 103 -4.55 -5.86 -9.52
C ASN A 103 -3.16 -5.77 -10.15
N GLY A 104 -2.13 -5.76 -9.30
CA GLY A 104 -0.73 -5.65 -9.69
C GLY A 104 -0.20 -4.21 -9.81
N ASP A 105 -1.05 -3.18 -9.68
CA ASP A 105 -0.57 -1.80 -9.71
C ASP A 105 0.26 -1.49 -8.45
N THR A 106 1.32 -0.71 -8.63
CA THR A 106 2.32 -0.39 -7.61
C THR A 106 1.81 0.65 -6.61
N ALA A 107 2.15 0.45 -5.33
CA ALA A 107 1.98 1.39 -4.26
C ALA A 107 3.31 1.73 -3.59
N MET A 108 3.44 2.99 -3.17
CA MET A 108 4.49 3.48 -2.28
C MET A 108 4.13 3.09 -0.84
N THR A 109 5.02 2.43 -0.11
CA THR A 109 4.80 2.00 1.28
C THR A 109 5.87 2.54 2.23
N CYS A 110 5.55 2.63 3.51
CA CYS A 110 6.40 3.22 4.54
C CYS A 110 7.67 2.39 4.79
N ASN A 111 8.81 2.84 4.28
CA ASN A 111 10.09 2.17 4.45
C ASN A 111 11.10 3.16 5.02
N ASP A 112 12.13 2.64 5.69
CA ASP A 112 13.30 3.41 6.08
C ASP A 112 14.44 3.23 5.08
N PRO A 113 15.23 4.28 4.79
CA PRO A 113 15.10 5.65 5.32
C PRO A 113 14.05 6.51 4.57
N VAL A 114 13.45 5.97 3.50
CA VAL A 114 12.44 6.64 2.68
C VAL A 114 11.42 5.61 2.21
N ASP A 115 10.18 6.06 1.98
CA ASP A 115 9.14 5.23 1.38
C ASP A 115 9.59 4.63 0.04
N LEU A 116 9.15 3.40 -0.25
CA LEU A 116 9.56 2.65 -1.44
C LEU A 116 8.37 2.14 -2.27
N PRO A 117 8.47 2.11 -3.61
CA PRO A 117 7.41 1.66 -4.52
C PRO A 117 7.43 0.12 -4.65
N ILE A 118 7.32 -0.58 -3.53
CA ILE A 118 7.39 -2.05 -3.47
C ILE A 118 6.03 -2.69 -3.13
N GLY A 119 5.04 -1.88 -2.76
CA GLY A 119 3.69 -2.35 -2.51
C GLY A 119 3.00 -2.76 -3.80
N THR A 120 2.21 -3.82 -3.72
CA THR A 120 1.41 -4.33 -4.83
C THR A 120 -0.06 -4.37 -4.42
N VAL A 121 -0.92 -3.80 -5.25
CA VAL A 121 -2.37 -3.95 -5.10
C VAL A 121 -2.77 -5.38 -5.42
N VAL A 122 -3.46 -6.02 -4.48
CA VAL A 122 -4.04 -7.36 -4.60
C VAL A 122 -5.55 -7.21 -4.67
N ALA A 123 -6.08 -7.30 -5.89
CA ALA A 123 -7.51 -7.15 -6.16
C ALA A 123 -8.06 -8.40 -6.86
N ALA A 124 -9.29 -8.74 -6.51
CA ALA A 124 -10.04 -9.83 -7.15
C ALA A 124 -11.45 -9.36 -7.46
N GLY A 125 -12.04 -9.83 -8.56
CA GLY A 125 -13.39 -9.44 -8.94
C GLY A 125 -13.75 -9.86 -10.36
N THR A 126 -14.96 -9.53 -10.77
CA THR A 126 -15.53 -9.83 -12.09
C THR A 126 -15.38 -8.68 -13.09
N VAL A 127 -15.06 -7.47 -12.62
CA VAL A 127 -14.78 -6.31 -13.47
C VAL A 127 -13.29 -6.28 -13.78
N ASN A 128 -12.95 -6.30 -15.07
CA ASN A 128 -11.57 -6.24 -15.54
C ASN A 128 -11.31 -4.92 -16.29
N ILE A 129 -10.23 -4.23 -15.93
CA ILE A 129 -9.80 -2.96 -16.54
C ILE A 129 -8.55 -3.18 -17.40
N GLY A 130 -8.53 -2.50 -18.56
CA GLY A 130 -7.47 -2.59 -19.56
C GLY A 130 -6.15 -1.94 -19.17
N GLY A 131 -5.15 -2.20 -20.02
CA GLY A 131 -3.78 -1.68 -19.99
C GLY A 131 -3.74 -0.18 -19.95
#